data_AF-A0A845YGX1-F1
#
_entry.id   AF-A0A845YGX1-F1
#
_cell.length_a   1.000
_cell.length_b   1.000
_cell.length_c   1.000
_cell.angle_alpha   90.00
_cell.angle_beta   90.00
_cell.angle_gamma   90.00
#
_symmetry.space_group_name_H-M   'P 1'
#
loop_
_entity.id
_entity.type
_entity.pdbx_description
1 polymer ?
#
loop_
_entity_poly.entity_id
_entity_poly.type
_entity_poly.pdbx_seq_one_letter_code
_entity_poly.pdbx_strand_id
1 'polypeptide(L)' 'MKPNFAQMSVSDLREYVLKHRDDIEAIRALFHHPSLKWRTMPPLVNQDGVSMEENIQLAQEVIRKRAEETGTNKNSKN' A
#
# COMPACT_ATOMS: atom_id res chain seq x y z
N MET A 1 27.03 -6.14 3.80
CA MET A 1 26.64 -4.84 4.40
C MET A 1 25.21 -4.54 4.00
N LYS A 2 24.41 -3.94 4.89
CA LYS A 2 23.02 -3.59 4.57
C LYS A 2 22.96 -2.34 3.68
N PRO A 3 22.00 -2.26 2.72
CA PRO A 3 21.77 -1.03 1.95
C PRO A 3 21.31 0.13 2.83
N ASN A 4 21.47 1.36 2.33
CA ASN A 4 20.86 2.52 2.97
C ASN A 4 19.39 2.66 2.55
N PHE A 5 18.49 2.03 3.32
CA PHE A 5 17.06 2.02 3.03
C PHE A 5 16.42 3.41 2.94
N ALA A 6 16.98 4.42 3.61
CA ALA A 6 16.45 5.79 3.60
C ALA A 6 16.66 6.50 2.25
N GLN A 7 17.59 6.03 1.42
CA GLN A 7 17.89 6.61 0.10
C GLN A 7 17.30 5.78 -1.05
N MET A 8 16.76 4.60 -0.76
CA MET A 8 16.19 3.72 -1.76
C MET A 8 14.80 4.22 -2.20
N SER A 9 14.49 4.04 -3.48
CA SER A 9 13.14 4.27 -3.97
C SER A 9 12.16 3.23 -3.41
N VAL A 10 10.86 3.53 -3.45
CA VAL A 10 9.81 2.58 -3.03
C VAL A 10 9.85 1.29 -3.85
N SER A 11 10.17 1.36 -5.15
CA SER A 11 10.28 0.15 -5.99
C SER A 11 11.43 -0.74 -5.55
N ASP A 12 12.59 -0.15 -5.25
CA ASP A 12 13.78 -0.91 -4.85
C ASP A 12 13.60 -1.52 -3.46
N LEU A 13 12.99 -0.75 -2.53
CA LEU A 13 12.63 -1.26 -1.20
C LEU A 13 11.66 -2.43 -1.30
N ARG A 14 10.65 -2.36 -2.19
CA ARG A 14 9.70 -3.46 -2.40
C ARG A 14 10.41 -4.70 -2.92
N GLU A 15 11.29 -4.55 -3.91
CA GLU A 15 12.05 -5.69 -4.44
C GLU A 15 12.95 -6.33 -3.36
N TYR A 16 13.63 -5.50 -2.57
CA TYR A 16 14.48 -5.97 -1.47
C TYR A 16 13.67 -6.73 -0.41
N VAL A 17 12.56 -6.15 0.08
CA VAL A 17 11.70 -6.77 1.10
C VAL A 17 11.13 -8.10 0.62
N LEU A 18 10.79 -8.23 -0.66
CA LEU A 18 10.29 -9.49 -1.21
C LEU A 18 11.33 -10.62 -1.19
N LYS A 19 12.63 -10.28 -1.33
CA LYS A 19 13.76 -11.20 -1.23
C LYS A 19 14.21 -11.44 0.21
N HIS A 20 13.95 -10.51 1.12
CA HIS A 20 14.39 -10.51 2.52
C HIS A 20 13.21 -10.25 3.46
N ARG A 21 12.26 -11.20 3.49
CA ARG A 21 10.96 -11.04 4.17
C ARG A 21 11.05 -10.98 5.69
N ASP A 22 12.19 -11.30 6.25
CA ASP A 22 12.53 -11.28 7.68
C ASP A 22 13.27 -10.00 8.10
N ASP A 23 13.73 -9.17 7.16
CA ASP A 23 14.42 -7.92 7.48
C ASP A 23 13.41 -6.82 7.88
N ILE A 24 13.11 -6.77 9.19
CA ILE A 24 12.17 -5.82 9.79
C ILE A 24 12.57 -4.36 9.50
N GLU A 25 13.86 -4.06 9.36
CA GLU A 25 14.32 -2.70 9.06
C GLU A 25 13.91 -2.28 7.65
N ALA A 26 14.09 -3.17 6.66
CA ALA A 26 13.66 -2.92 5.29
C ALA A 26 12.13 -2.81 5.19
N ILE A 27 11.39 -3.66 5.92
CA ILE A 27 9.92 -3.60 5.99
C ILE A 27 9.49 -2.25 6.59
N ARG A 28 10.07 -1.84 7.72
CA ARG A 28 9.76 -0.54 8.34
C ARG A 28 10.06 0.61 7.39
N ALA A 29 11.21 0.59 6.71
CA ALA A 29 11.58 1.62 5.74
C ALA A 29 10.59 1.69 4.58
N LEU A 30 10.14 0.56 4.06
CA LEU A 30 9.11 0.52 3.01
C LEU A 30 7.79 1.14 3.49
N PHE A 31 7.26 0.73 4.65
CA PHE A 31 5.96 1.20 5.14
C PHE A 31 5.95 2.66 5.59
N HIS A 32 7.10 3.20 6.05
CA HIS A 32 7.24 4.59 6.50
C HIS A 32 7.89 5.50 5.46
N HIS A 33 8.08 5.04 4.22
CA HIS A 33 8.73 5.83 3.19
C HIS A 33 7.94 7.14 2.94
N PRO A 34 8.59 8.32 2.95
CA PRO A 34 7.89 9.62 2.94
C PRO A 34 7.06 9.89 1.69
N SER A 35 7.36 9.21 0.58
CA SER A 35 6.57 9.30 -0.66
C SER A 35 5.28 8.47 -0.62
N LEU A 36 5.14 7.51 0.30
CA LEU A 36 3.91 6.73 0.41
C LEU A 36 2.82 7.56 1.08
N LYS A 37 1.71 7.70 0.37
CA LYS A 37 0.47 8.27 0.90
C LYS A 37 -0.48 7.11 1.20
N TRP A 38 -0.81 6.94 2.46
CA TRP A 38 -1.84 6.01 2.91
C TRP A 38 -3.14 6.78 3.16
N ARG A 39 -4.26 6.11 2.93
CA ARG A 39 -5.60 6.64 3.20
C ARG A 39 -6.23 5.76 4.28
N THR A 40 -6.54 6.35 5.43
CA THR A 40 -7.34 5.67 6.45
C THR A 40 -8.77 5.52 5.96
N MET A 41 -9.28 4.29 5.98
CA MET A 41 -10.69 4.01 5.75
C MET A 41 -11.42 3.92 7.09
N PRO A 42 -12.73 4.26 7.14
CA PRO A 42 -13.52 4.01 8.34
C PRO A 42 -13.62 2.50 8.63
N PRO A 43 -13.97 2.11 9.86
CA PRO A 43 -14.10 0.70 10.23
C PRO A 43 -15.08 -0.06 9.33
N LEU A 44 -14.67 -1.22 8.82
CA LEU A 44 -15.56 -2.06 7.99
C LEU A 44 -16.55 -2.87 8.82
N VAL A 45 -16.26 -3.03 10.11
CA VAL A 45 -17.10 -3.72 11.10
C VAL A 45 -17.20 -2.85 12.35
N ASN A 46 -18.33 -2.94 13.04
CA ASN A 46 -18.52 -2.29 14.34
C ASN A 46 -17.87 -3.11 15.48
N GLN A 47 -18.02 -2.64 16.72
CA GLN A 47 -17.45 -3.31 17.91
C GLN A 47 -18.05 -4.70 18.17
N ASP A 48 -19.27 -4.97 17.70
CA ASP A 48 -19.96 -6.25 17.83
C ASP A 48 -19.60 -7.23 16.69
N GLY A 49 -18.72 -6.82 15.76
CA GLY A 49 -18.33 -7.60 14.59
C GLY A 49 -19.36 -7.58 13.45
N VAL A 50 -20.35 -6.68 13.51
CA VAL A 50 -21.36 -6.51 12.45
C VAL A 50 -20.79 -5.61 11.34
N SER A 51 -20.96 -6.05 10.10
CA SER A 51 -20.55 -5.31 8.90
C SER A 51 -21.19 -3.92 8.82
N MET A 52 -20.37 -2.90 8.54
CA MET A 52 -20.81 -1.55 8.27
C MET A 52 -20.89 -1.33 6.75
N GLU A 53 -22.05 -1.65 6.18
CA GLU A 53 -22.26 -1.72 4.73
C GLU A 53 -21.85 -0.43 3.99
N GLU A 54 -22.18 0.75 4.53
CA GLU A 54 -21.77 2.04 3.96
C GLU A 54 -20.24 2.20 3.88
N ASN A 55 -19.53 1.78 4.91
CA ASN A 55 -18.06 1.84 4.96
C ASN A 55 -17.42 0.84 4.00
N ILE A 56 -18.05 -0.34 3.84
CA ILE A 56 -17.63 -1.36 2.88
C ILE A 56 -17.79 -0.85 1.45
N GLN A 57 -18.94 -0.27 1.11
CA GLN A 57 -19.19 0.30 -0.21
C GLN A 57 -18.19 1.42 -0.52
N LEU A 58 -17.91 2.30 0.46
CA LEU A 58 -16.89 3.33 0.32
C LEU A 58 -15.50 2.72 0.07
N ALA A 59 -15.11 1.68 0.82
CA ALA A 59 -13.82 1.02 0.63
C ALA A 59 -13.71 0.36 -0.76
N GLN A 60 -14.77 -0.30 -1.22
CA GLN A 60 -14.82 -0.91 -2.55
C GLN A 60 -14.67 0.12 -3.67
N GLU A 61 -15.39 1.24 -3.58
CA GLU A 61 -15.28 2.35 -4.56
C GLU A 61 -13.86 2.89 -4.62
N VAL A 62 -13.25 3.16 -3.46
CA VAL A 62 -11.89 3.69 -3.37
C VAL A 62 -10.86 2.71 -3.95
N ILE A 63 -11.00 1.41 -3.67
CA ILE A 63 -10.12 0.37 -4.22
C ILE A 63 -10.30 0.26 -5.73
N ARG A 64 -11.55 0.23 -6.21
CA ARG A 64 -11.88 0.14 -7.64
C ARG A 64 -11.27 1.31 -8.41
N LYS A 65 -11.54 2.54 -7.98
CA LYS A 65 -10.99 3.75 -8.63
C LYS A 65 -9.47 3.72 -8.70
N ARG A 66 -8.80 3.27 -7.62
CA ARG A 66 -7.33 3.19 -7.59
C ARG A 66 -6.78 2.08 -8.51
N ALA A 67 -7.47 0.95 -8.61
CA ALA A 67 -7.11 -0.11 -9.54
C ALA A 67 -7.23 0.35 -11.00
N GLU A 68 -8.30 1.08 -11.31
CA GLU A 68 -8.50 1.70 -12.63
C GLU A 68 -7.37 2.68 -12.94
N GLU A 69 -7.09 3.66 -12.08
CA GLU A 69 -5.98 4.62 -12.25
C GLU A 69 -4.62 3.96 -12.48
N THR A 70 -4.37 2.81 -11.83
CA THR A 70 -3.14 2.03 -11.99
C THR A 70 -3.13 1.21 -13.29
N GLY A 71 -4.29 0.76 -13.75
CA GLY A 71 -4.47 0.02 -14.99
C GLY A 71 -4.34 0.89 -16.24
N THR A 72 -4.93 2.09 -16.26
CA THR A 72 -4.89 3.01 -17.41
C THR A 72 -3.47 3.51 -17.70
N ASN A 73 -2.64 3.68 -16.67
CA ASN A 73 -1.25 4.15 -16.80
C ASN A 73 -0.32 3.11 -17.47
N LYS A 74 -0.71 1.84 -17.55
CA LYS A 74 0.04 0.81 -18.29
C LYS A 74 -0.23 0.84 -19.80
N ASN A 75 -1.35 1.39 -20.25
CA ASN A 75 -1.71 1.44 -21.68
C ASN A 75 -1.24 2.73 -22.39
N SER A 76 -0.69 3.71 -21.68
CA SER A 76 -0.23 4.97 -22.28
C SER A 76 1.29 5.05 -22.50
N LYS A 77 2.01 3.94 -22.29
CA LYS A 77 3.44 3.78 -22.63
C LYS A 77 3.60 2.73 -23.72
N ASN A 78 3.02 2.97 -24.89
CA ASN A 78 3.37 2.30 -26.15
C ASN A 78 3.63 3.36 -27.20
#